data_AF-A0A9N9ESH6-F1
#
_entry.id   AF-A0A9N9ESH6-F1
#
_cell.length_a   1.000
_cell.length_b   1.000
_cell.length_c   1.000
_cell.angle_alpha   90.00
_cell.angle_beta   90.00
_cell.angle_gamma   90.00
#
_symmetry.space_group_name_H-M   'P 1'
#
loop_
_entity.id
_entity.type
_entity.pdbx_description
1 polymer ?
#
loop_
_entity_poly.entity_id
_entity_poly.type
_entity_poly.pdbx_seq_one_letter_code
_entity_poly.pdbx_strand_id
1 'polypeptide(L)'
;MSTKETNVSVKTVSDDDVNRTVIVARAVRQALSFADKGRNGKDWEMATKAIMNNQQLTDTERNTILHLLDNKSIVILLMAAARITASD
;
A
#
# COMPACT_ATOMS: atom_id res chain seq x y z
N MET A 1 1.63 -23.48 39.74
CA MET A 1 2.41 -23.04 38.57
C MET A 1 1.46 -22.97 37.40
N SER A 2 1.19 -21.76 36.87
CA SER A 2 0.19 -21.55 35.81
C SER A 2 0.92 -21.26 34.51
N THR A 3 0.98 -22.25 33.63
CA THR A 3 1.55 -22.13 32.28
C THR A 3 0.53 -21.42 31.41
N LYS A 4 0.77 -20.13 31.15
CA LYS A 4 0.02 -19.36 30.16
C LYS A 4 0.30 -19.94 28.78
N GLU A 5 -0.67 -20.66 28.25
CA GLU A 5 -0.67 -21.10 26.86
C GLU A 5 -0.70 -19.87 25.96
N THR A 6 0.46 -19.59 25.36
CA THR A 6 0.58 -18.58 24.31
C THR A 6 -0.04 -19.20 23.08
N ASN A 7 -1.32 -18.88 22.85
CA ASN A 7 -2.02 -19.16 21.59
C ASN A 7 -1.35 -18.36 20.48
N VAL A 8 -0.25 -18.89 19.95
CA VAL A 8 0.36 -18.41 18.71
C VAL A 8 -0.59 -18.82 17.59
N SER A 9 -1.45 -17.88 17.18
CA SER A 9 -2.26 -18.02 15.98
C SER A 9 -1.31 -18.00 14.78
N VAL A 10 -0.84 -19.19 14.38
CA VAL A 10 -0.13 -19.39 13.13
C VAL A 10 -1.15 -19.12 12.02
N LYS A 11 -1.16 -17.89 11.51
CA LYS A 11 -1.86 -17.59 10.26
C LYS A 11 -1.13 -18.35 9.15
N THR A 12 -1.74 -19.43 8.70
CA THR A 12 -1.33 -20.13 7.48
C THR A 12 -1.50 -19.15 6.32
N VAL A 13 -0.39 -18.64 5.81
CA VAL A 13 -0.33 -17.86 4.57
C VAL A 13 -0.71 -18.82 3.46
N SER A 14 -1.92 -18.70 2.92
CA SER A 14 -2.34 -19.48 1.75
C SER A 14 -1.58 -18.97 0.52
N ASP A 15 -1.39 -19.77 -0.53
CA ASP A 15 -0.71 -19.32 -1.75
C ASP A 15 -1.41 -18.11 -2.42
N ASP A 16 -2.68 -17.85 -2.08
CA ASP A 16 -3.41 -16.64 -2.43
C ASP A 16 -2.80 -15.36 -1.81
N ASP A 17 -2.12 -15.44 -0.66
CA ASP A 17 -1.52 -14.29 0.04
C ASP A 17 -0.24 -13.78 -0.64
N VAL A 18 0.54 -14.64 -1.31
CA VAL A 18 1.69 -14.20 -2.12
C VAL A 18 1.18 -13.38 -3.30
N ASN A 19 0.09 -13.84 -3.93
CA ASN A 19 -0.56 -13.09 -4.99
C ASN A 19 -1.18 -11.78 -4.46
N ARG A 20 -1.72 -11.79 -3.24
CA ARG A 20 -2.30 -10.61 -2.59
C ARG A 20 -1.28 -9.51 -2.35
N THR A 21 -0.10 -9.85 -1.85
CA THR A 21 1.01 -8.90 -1.65
C THR A 21 1.40 -8.23 -2.97
N VAL A 22 1.49 -9.00 -4.06
CA VAL A 22 1.80 -8.49 -5.41
C VAL A 22 0.70 -7.57 -5.93
N ILE A 23 -0.58 -7.94 -5.73
CA ILE A 23 -1.74 -7.13 -6.12
C ILE A 23 -1.70 -5.77 -5.41
N VAL A 24 -1.51 -5.77 -4.08
CA VAL A 24 -1.42 -4.55 -3.27
C VAL A 24 -0.22 -3.71 -3.70
N ALA A 25 0.97 -4.30 -3.83
CA ALA A 25 2.18 -3.59 -4.24
C ALA A 25 2.03 -2.96 -5.63
N ARG A 26 1.38 -3.66 -6.58
CA ARG A 26 1.11 -3.14 -7.93
C ARG A 26 0.14 -1.97 -7.89
N ALA A 27 -0.94 -2.07 -7.10
CA ALA A 27 -1.91 -1.00 -6.93
C ALA A 27 -1.26 0.26 -6.33
N VAL A 28 -0.47 0.09 -5.27
CA VAL A 28 0.30 1.17 -4.64
C VAL A 28 1.27 1.79 -5.64
N ARG A 29 2.05 1.00 -6.37
CA ARG A 29 2.99 1.50 -7.38
C ARG A 29 2.28 2.31 -8.48
N GLN A 30 1.10 1.87 -8.92
CA GLN A 30 0.31 2.60 -9.91
C GLN A 30 -0.18 3.95 -9.36
N ALA A 31 -0.71 3.97 -8.12
CA ALA A 31 -1.13 5.21 -7.46
C ALA A 31 0.05 6.18 -7.25
N LEU A 32 1.20 5.66 -6.81
CA LEU A 32 2.43 6.44 -6.67
C LEU A 32 2.94 6.97 -8.01
N SER A 33 2.75 6.24 -9.12
CA SER A 33 3.10 6.77 -10.44
C SER A 33 2.27 7.98 -10.86
N PHE A 34 1.02 8.10 -10.39
CA PHE A 34 0.22 9.30 -10.60
C PHE A 34 0.65 10.41 -9.65
N ALA A 35 0.89 10.09 -8.38
CA ALA A 35 1.32 11.06 -7.37
C ALA A 35 2.75 11.60 -7.62
N ASP A 36 3.70 10.81 -8.10
CA ASP A 36 5.10 11.24 -8.41
C ASP A 36 5.13 12.20 -9.61
N LYS A 37 4.16 12.07 -10.53
CA LYS A 37 3.94 13.05 -11.62
C LYS A 37 3.38 14.38 -11.10
N GLY A 38 2.95 14.43 -9.84
CA GLY A 38 2.03 15.44 -9.36
C GLY A 38 2.43 16.17 -8.10
N ARG A 39 3.01 17.35 -8.28
CA ARG A 39 3.09 18.37 -7.22
C ARG A 39 1.74 19.07 -6.96
N ASN A 40 0.67 18.68 -7.67
CA ASN A 40 -0.63 19.38 -7.68
C ASN A 40 -1.78 18.45 -7.25
N GLY A 41 -2.85 19.01 -6.68
CA GLY A 41 -3.98 18.25 -6.11
C GLY A 41 -4.73 17.32 -7.09
N LYS A 42 -4.69 17.61 -8.39
CA LYS A 42 -5.35 16.81 -9.44
C LYS A 42 -4.73 15.42 -9.63
N ASP A 43 -3.41 15.32 -9.44
CA ASP A 43 -2.69 14.07 -9.60
C ASP A 43 -2.91 13.14 -8.41
N TRP A 44 -3.05 13.72 -7.22
CA TRP A 44 -3.51 13.02 -6.02
C TRP A 44 -4.93 12.49 -6.19
N GLU A 45 -5.84 13.27 -6.79
CA GLU A 45 -7.19 12.80 -7.11
C GLU A 45 -7.17 11.61 -8.09
N MET A 46 -6.28 11.63 -9.09
CA MET A 46 -6.09 10.49 -10.00
C MET A 46 -5.52 9.26 -9.30
N ALA A 47 -4.56 9.42 -8.39
CA ALA A 47 -4.02 8.34 -7.57
C ALA A 47 -5.12 7.69 -6.71
N THR A 48 -5.94 8.51 -6.05
CA THR A 48 -7.09 8.06 -5.26
C THR A 48 -8.12 7.31 -6.10
N LYS A 49 -8.47 7.83 -7.28
CA LYS A 49 -9.39 7.15 -8.22
C LYS A 49 -8.84 5.82 -8.71
N ALA A 50 -7.53 5.72 -8.97
CA ALA A 50 -6.90 4.48 -9.40
C ALA A 50 -7.01 3.38 -8.34
N ILE A 51 -6.86 3.73 -7.05
CA ILE A 51 -7.07 2.78 -5.94
C ILE A 51 -8.55 2.43 -5.78
N MET A 52 -9.45 3.42 -5.86
CA MET A 52 -10.89 3.20 -5.72
C MET A 52 -11.44 2.24 -6.78
N ASN A 53 -10.97 2.37 -8.02
CA ASN A 53 -11.44 1.56 -9.14
C ASN A 53 -10.75 0.18 -9.24
N ASN A 54 -9.81 -0.14 -8.35
CA ASN A 54 -9.11 -1.41 -8.39
C ASN A 54 -9.95 -2.52 -7.75
N GLN A 55 -10.58 -3.34 -8.59
CA GLN A 55 -11.44 -4.46 -8.20
C GLN A 55 -10.68 -5.64 -7.56
N GLN A 56 -9.35 -5.68 -7.70
CA GLN A 56 -8.52 -6.75 -7.12
C GLN A 56 -8.22 -6.49 -5.64
N LEU A 57 -8.40 -5.25 -5.16
CA LEU A 57 -8.24 -4.89 -3.76
C LEU A 57 -9.50 -5.22 -2.97
N THR A 58 -9.30 -5.83 -1.81
CA THR A 58 -10.35 -5.89 -0.78
C THR A 58 -10.68 -4.50 -0.26
N ASP A 59 -11.85 -4.33 0.35
CA ASP A 59 -12.24 -3.04 0.92
C ASP A 59 -11.28 -2.58 2.02
N THR A 60 -10.72 -3.54 2.78
CA THR A 60 -9.72 -3.24 3.81
C THR A 60 -8.45 -2.67 3.19
N GLU A 61 -7.88 -3.35 2.19
CA GLU A 61 -6.66 -2.89 1.51
C GLU A 61 -6.85 -1.54 0.83
N ARG A 62 -7.98 -1.38 0.14
CA ARG A 62 -8.35 -0.14 -0.52
C ARG A 62 -8.39 1.01 0.48
N ASN A 63 -9.09 0.84 1.61
CA ASN A 63 -9.20 1.86 2.64
C ASN A 63 -7.85 2.15 3.31
N THR A 64 -7.02 1.13 3.57
CA THR A 64 -5.67 1.33 4.11
C THR A 64 -4.79 2.14 3.16
N ILE A 65 -4.78 1.80 1.87
CA ILE A 65 -3.97 2.53 0.87
C ILE A 65 -4.48 3.97 0.72
N LEU A 66 -5.80 4.19 0.70
CA LEU A 66 -6.38 5.54 0.64
C LEU A 66 -6.01 6.38 1.87
N HIS A 67 -6.07 5.80 3.07
CA HIS A 67 -5.66 6.48 4.29
C HIS A 67 -4.18 6.87 4.26
N LEU A 68 -3.32 6.02 3.71
CA LEU A 68 -1.89 6.32 3.51
C LEU A 68 -1.67 7.42 2.46
N LEU A 69 -2.44 7.42 1.37
CA LEU A 69 -2.37 8.45 0.33
C LEU A 69 -2.82 9.84 0.82
N ASP A 70 -3.80 9.89 1.71
CA ASP A 70 -4.26 11.15 2.32
C ASP A 70 -3.20 11.76 3.24
N ASN A 71 -2.38 10.91 3.86
CA ASN A 71 -1.16 11.29 4.56
C ASN A 71 -0.02 11.64 3.57
N LYS A 72 -0.24 12.65 2.73
CA LYS A 72 0.66 13.10 1.64
C LYS A 72 2.13 13.23 2.08
N SER A 73 2.38 13.69 3.31
CA SER A 73 3.73 13.81 3.86
C SER A 73 4.47 12.47 3.97
N ILE A 74 3.78 11.38 4.36
CA ILE A 74 4.36 10.03 4.44
C ILE A 74 4.69 9.51 3.04
N VAL A 75 3.81 9.77 2.07
CA VAL A 75 4.01 9.34 0.69
C VAL A 75 5.22 10.02 0.05
N ILE A 76 5.37 11.34 0.26
CA ILE A 76 6.53 12.10 -0.22
C ILE A 76 7.83 11.56 0.40
N LEU A 77 7.83 11.23 1.69
CA LEU A 77 8.95 10.60 2.38
C LEU A 77 9.31 9.22 1.80
N LEU A 78 8.30 8.37 1.55
CA LEU A 78 8.50 7.05 0.93
C LEU A 78 9.07 7.15 -0.49
N MET A 79 8.56 8.09 -1.30
CA MET A 79 9.09 8.35 -2.64
C MET A 79 10.54 8.85 -2.59
N ALA A 80 10.85 9.75 -1.66
CA ALA A 80 12.21 10.27 -1.48
C ALA A 80 13.19 9.17 -1.04
N ALA A 81 12.79 8.32 -0.09
CA ALA A 81 13.61 7.19 0.36
C ALA A 81 13.87 6.17 -0.77
N ALA A 82 12.84 5.85 -1.56
CA ALA A 82 12.96 4.90 -2.68
C ALA A 82 13.87 5.41 -3.82
N ARG A 83 13.96 6.74 -4.01
CA ARG A 83 14.87 7.34 -5.01
C ARG A 83 16.34 7.24 -4.60
N ILE A 84 16.65 7.28 -3.31
CA ILE A 84 18.01 7.21 -2.80
C ILE A 84 18.59 5.80 -2.99
N THR A 85 17.76 4.75 -2.90
CA THR A 85 18.20 3.35 -3.05
C THR A 85 18.36 2.87 -4.50
N ALA A 86 18.01 3.69 -5.50
CA ALA A 86 18.12 3.35 -6.92
C ALA A 86 19.30 4.04 -7.63
N SER A 87 20.16 4.73 -6.88
CA SER A 87 21.44 5.28 -7.36
C SER A 87 22.59 4.62 -6.59
N ASP A 88 22.85 3.36 -6.91
CA ASP A 88 24.13 2.68 -6.68
C ASP A 88 24.31 1.63 -7.80
#